data_AF-A0A6G0XZC9-F1
#
_entry.id   AF-A0A6G0XZC9-F1
#
_cell.length_a   1.000
_cell.length_b   1.000
_cell.length_c   1.000
_cell.angle_alpha   90.00
_cell.angle_beta   90.00
_cell.angle_gamma   90.00
#
_symmetry.space_group_name_H-M   'P 1'
#
loop_
_entity.id
_entity.type
_entity.pdbx_description
1 polymer ?
#
loop_
_entity_poly.entity_id
_entity_poly.type
_entity_poly.pdbx_seq_one_letter_code
_entity_poly.pdbx_strand_id
1 'polypeptide(L)' 'VRGRYSRQPTRFGRLLLMLPNLRAVRQATIERLFFKETIGDIPIQRLLGDMYHMEKSYA' A
#
# COMPACT_ATOMS: atom_id res chain seq x y z
N VAL A 1 -15.53 8.48 -12.03
CA VAL A 1 -15.04 7.58 -13.10
C VAL A 1 -15.88 7.70 -14.37
N ARG A 2 -17.21 7.51 -14.33
CA ARG A 2 -18.07 7.59 -15.52
C ARG A 2 -18.05 8.96 -16.24
N GLY A 3 -18.07 10.08 -15.49
CA GLY A 3 -18.00 11.42 -16.08
C GLY A 3 -16.67 11.78 -16.77
N ARG A 4 -15.54 11.21 -16.32
CA ARG A 4 -14.20 11.47 -16.89
C ARG A 4 -13.81 10.48 -17.99
N TYR A 5 -14.46 9.31 -18.04
CA TYR A 5 -14.15 8.22 -18.97
C TYR A 5 -15.42 7.69 -19.64
N SER A 6 -16.16 8.57 -20.31
CA SER A 6 -17.47 8.25 -20.92
C SER A 6 -17.39 7.16 -21.99
N ARG A 7 -16.28 7.08 -22.73
CA ARG A 7 -16.02 6.03 -23.74
C ARG A 7 -15.59 4.68 -23.14
N GLN A 8 -15.51 4.55 -21.81
CA GLN A 8 -15.07 3.33 -21.13
C GLN A 8 -16.08 2.90 -20.05
N PRO A 9 -17.28 2.43 -20.46
CA PRO A 9 -18.39 2.16 -19.54
C PRO A 9 -18.07 1.08 -18.49
N THR A 10 -17.19 0.13 -18.81
CA THR A 10 -16.80 -0.97 -17.93
C THR A 10 -15.54 -0.70 -17.11
N ARG A 11 -14.92 0.49 -17.24
CA ARG A 11 -13.64 0.83 -16.58
C ARG A 11 -13.68 0.66 -15.07
N PHE A 12 -14.77 1.10 -14.44
CA PHE A 12 -14.94 0.96 -12.99
C PHE A 12 -14.95 -0.50 -12.56
N GLY A 13 -15.72 -1.35 -13.26
CA GLY A 13 -15.74 -2.79 -12.99
C GLY A 13 -14.37 -3.44 -13.15
N ARG A 14 -13.63 -3.11 -14.21
CA ARG A 14 -12.25 -3.60 -14.42
C ARG A 14 -11.31 -3.19 -13.30
N LEU A 15 -11.42 -1.97 -12.77
CA LEU A 15 -10.62 -1.52 -11.63
C LEU A 15 -10.94 -2.31 -10.36
N LEU A 16 -12.22 -2.58 -10.09
CA LEU A 16 -12.61 -3.42 -8.96
C LEU A 16 -12.05 -4.83 -9.06
N LEU A 17 -12.02 -5.40 -10.27
CA LEU A 17 -11.41 -6.70 -10.53
C LEU A 17 -9.88 -6.73 -10.33
N MET A 18 -9.20 -5.58 -10.24
CA MET A 18 -7.78 -5.51 -9.89
C MET A 18 -7.53 -5.49 -8.37
N LEU A 19 -8.54 -5.23 -7.53
CA LEU A 19 -8.38 -5.20 -6.09
C LEU A 19 -7.87 -6.54 -5.51
N PRO A 20 -8.36 -7.72 -5.96
CA PRO A 20 -7.79 -9.00 -5.53
C PRO A 20 -6.31 -9.16 -5.92
N ASN A 21 -5.92 -8.70 -7.11
CA ASN A 21 -4.51 -8.75 -7.54
C ASN A 21 -3.63 -7.89 -6.63
N LEU A 22 -4.13 -6.73 -6.20
CA LEU A 22 -3.43 -5.88 -5.25
C LEU A 22 -3.29 -6.57 -3.88
N ARG A 23 -4.35 -7.25 -3.40
CA ARG A 23 -4.30 -8.02 -2.14
C ARG A 23 -3.39 -9.25 -2.20
N ALA A 24 -3.15 -9.80 -3.39
CA ALA A 24 -2.25 -10.94 -3.57
C ALA A 24 -0.78 -10.58 -3.35
N VAL A 25 -0.43 -9.29 -3.36
CA VAL A 25 0.93 -8.83 -3.05
C VAL A 25 1.23 -9.09 -1.58
N ARG A 26 2.24 -9.93 -1.32
CA ARG A 26 2.65 -10.29 0.04
C ARG A 26 3.39 -9.12 0.69
N GLN A 27 3.11 -8.89 1.97
CA GLN A 27 3.81 -7.88 2.78
C GLN A 27 5.34 -8.08 2.76
N ALA A 28 5.81 -9.33 2.90
CA ALA A 28 7.23 -9.67 2.84
C ALA A 28 7.91 -9.29 1.51
N THR A 29 7.16 -9.25 0.40
CA THR A 29 7.68 -8.78 -0.89
C THR A 29 7.92 -7.28 -0.86
N ILE A 30 6.99 -6.52 -0.27
CA ILE A 30 7.11 -5.07 -0.11
C ILE A 30 8.29 -4.74 0.81
N GLU A 31 8.41 -5.42 1.95
CA GLU A 31 9.53 -5.26 2.89
C GLU A 31 10.88 -5.51 2.21
N ARG A 32 10.99 -6.60 1.46
CA ARG A 32 12.23 -6.94 0.76
C ARG A 32 12.61 -5.93 -0.31
N LEU A 33 11.65 -5.45 -1.10
CA LEU A 33 11.92 -4.56 -2.23
C LEU A 33 12.25 -3.13 -1.81
N PHE A 34 11.62 -2.63 -0.75
CA PHE A 34 11.69 -1.21 -0.42
C PHE A 34 12.44 -0.90 0.88
N PHE A 35 12.50 -1.85 1.82
CA PHE A 35 12.92 -1.55 3.19
C PHE A 35 14.14 -2.36 3.65
N LYS A 36 14.36 -3.56 3.10
CA LYS A 36 15.41 -4.46 3.57
C LYS A 36 16.84 -3.89 3.47
N GLU A 37 17.17 -3.20 2.38
CA GLU A 37 18.53 -2.64 2.22
C GLU A 37 18.82 -1.48 3.17
N THR A 38 17.80 -0.71 3.54
CA THR A 38 17.95 0.49 4.37
C THR A 38 17.79 0.21 5.86
N ILE A 39 16.84 -0.66 6.22
CA ILE A 39 16.38 -0.86 7.60
C ILE A 39 16.77 -2.25 8.13
N GLY A 40 17.25 -3.14 7.26
CA GLY A 40 17.64 -4.50 7.64
C GLY A 40 16.43 -5.40 7.90
N ASP A 41 16.51 -6.24 8.93
CA ASP A 41 15.49 -7.23 9.26
C ASP A 41 14.40 -6.70 10.23
N ILE A 42 14.31 -5.38 10.43
CA ILE A 42 13.25 -4.77 11.26
C ILE A 42 11.94 -4.77 10.46
N PRO A 43 10.85 -5.39 10.96
CA PRO A 43 9.55 -5.38 10.27
C PRO A 43 9.01 -3.96 10.07
N ILE A 44 8.51 -3.66 8.87
CA ILE A 44 8.08 -2.28 8.53
C ILE A 44 6.92 -1.82 9.42
N GLN A 45 6.06 -2.74 9.84
CA GLN A 45 4.93 -2.44 10.73
C GLN A 45 5.38 -1.85 12.07
N ARG A 46 6.53 -2.29 12.60
CA ARG A 46 7.08 -1.74 13.84
C ARG A 46 7.53 -0.29 13.63
N LEU A 47 8.28 -0.04 12.57
CA LEU A 47 8.76 1.30 12.22
C LEU A 47 7.60 2.27 11.98
N LEU A 48 6.57 1.85 11.25
CA LEU A 48 5.37 2.66 11.04
C LEU A 48 4.62 2.93 12.35
N GLY A 49 4.54 1.95 13.24
CA GLY A 49 3.99 2.13 14.59
C GLY A 49 4.78 3.17 15.38
N ASP A 50 6.11 3.05 15.40
CA ASP A 50 6.99 4.00 16.08
C ASP A 50 6.85 5.42 15.52
N MET A 51 6.78 5.58 14.19
CA MET A 51 6.54 6.88 13.53
C MET A 51 5.19 7.49 13.93
N TYR A 52 4.12 6.68 13.92
CA TYR A 52 2.78 7.13 14.26
C TYR A 52 2.63 7.51 15.74
N HIS A 53 3.34 6.81 16.63
CA HIS A 53 3.33 7.09 18.07
C HIS A 53 4.27 8.24 18.45
N MET A 54 5.40 8.43 17.73
CA MET A 54 6.27 9.59 17.91
C MET A 54 5.50 10.90 17.74
N GLU A 55 4.65 11.00 16.72
CA GLU A 55 3.84 12.19 16.46
C GLU A 55 2.97 12.59 17.66
N LYS A 56 2.48 11.61 18.43
CA LYS A 56 1.64 11.85 19.61
C LYS A 56 2.42 12.26 20.86
N SER A 57 3.74 12.06 20.90
CA SER A 57 4.59 12.50 22.00
C SER A 57 5.08 13.95 21.86
N TYR A 58 4.93 14.56 20.68
CA TYR A 58 5.25 15.97 20.44
C TYR A 58 4.01 16.87 20.34
N ALA A 59 2.81 16.33 20.57
CA ALA A 59 1.54 17.04 20.66
C ALA A 59 1.07 17.13 22.12
#